data_AF-A0A5B8UQB2-F1
#
_entry.id   AF-A0A5B8UQB2-F1
#
_cell.length_a   1.000
_cell.length_b   1.000
_cell.length_c   1.000
_cell.angle_alpha   90.00
_cell.angle_beta   90.00
_cell.angle_gamma   90.00
#
_symmetry.space_group_name_H-M   'P 1'
#
loop_
_entity.id
_entity.type
_entity.pdbx_description
1 polymer ?
#
loop_
_entity_poly.entity_id
_entity_poly.type
_entity_poly.pdbx_seq_one_letter_code
_entity_poly.pdbx_strand_id
1 'polypeptide(L)'
;MKYACPLLLFSIFISMHVNAGTYRNYADTVPKKSADTDTVVRKQSLSVGVSFGSDAQFFGRTGTQKYPFMNSDIIYNAKSGFFVYGSFYKVFTSTPVIDETDAGGGYFYRFSPKFTGNISYTRFIFNKDALIIKSASSNDINFNNSYDWKIMKTGVVLDYLFGQSSDFFMTINNSKYFESNFGIFDDKDYLSFNPGFTIILGTQNFVQKYSQNHPGKFDLDDPYLPPPLHSYSGYNSEFKMLNYSLKLPIAYNRPHYTFEFAYKYSIPVNVEGILKNHRESFFNLTFYYLFY
;
A
#
# COMPACT_ATOMS: atom_id res chain seq x y z
N MET A 1 -15.46 3.88 -33.08
CA MET A 1 -14.29 4.09 -32.19
C MET A 1 -14.34 2.99 -31.13
N LYS A 2 -13.34 2.11 -30.94
CA LYS A 2 -11.92 2.36 -30.63
C LYS A 2 -11.75 3.31 -29.44
N TYR A 3 -12.24 2.89 -28.27
CA TYR A 3 -11.81 3.46 -27.00
C TYR A 3 -10.79 2.54 -26.36
N ALA A 4 -9.54 3.01 -26.37
CA ALA A 4 -8.48 2.43 -25.56
C ALA A 4 -8.85 2.59 -24.09
N CYS A 5 -8.70 1.50 -23.34
CA CYS A 5 -8.93 1.50 -21.91
C CYS A 5 -7.54 1.38 -21.26
N PRO A 6 -6.97 2.45 -20.70
CA PRO A 6 -5.82 2.34 -19.82
C PRO A 6 -6.34 1.93 -18.44
N LEU A 7 -5.62 1.00 -17.83
CA LEU A 7 -6.07 0.24 -16.67
C LEU A 7 -4.96 0.24 -15.61
N LEU A 8 -5.25 -0.30 -14.41
CA LEU A 8 -4.39 -1.21 -13.60
C LEU A 8 -4.43 -0.94 -12.03
N LEU A 9 -4.16 -1.95 -11.15
CA LEU A 9 -4.47 -2.04 -9.68
C LEU A 9 -3.31 -1.99 -8.61
N PHE A 10 -3.57 -1.19 -7.56
CA PHE A 10 -3.05 -1.20 -6.17
C PHE A 10 -1.59 -0.85 -5.84
N SER A 11 -1.45 -0.07 -4.76
CA SER A 11 -0.22 0.14 -3.99
C SER A 11 -0.47 0.76 -2.60
N ILE A 12 0.03 0.08 -1.58
CA ILE A 12 0.78 0.64 -0.44
C ILE A 12 0.00 1.61 0.50
N PHE A 13 -0.87 1.01 1.32
CA PHE A 13 -0.49 0.86 2.72
C PHE A 13 0.00 -0.58 2.97
N ILE A 14 0.58 -0.84 4.13
CA ILE A 14 0.95 -2.20 4.53
C ILE A 14 -0.28 -2.87 5.14
N SER A 15 -1.24 -3.09 4.25
CA SER A 15 -2.35 -4.02 4.35
C SER A 15 -2.15 -4.99 3.19
N MET A 16 -1.89 -6.25 3.52
CA MET A 16 -1.67 -7.27 2.52
C MET A 16 -3.01 -7.56 1.83
N HIS A 17 -3.07 -7.43 0.51
CA HIS A 17 -4.21 -7.94 -0.26
C HIS A 17 -4.15 -9.45 -0.30
N VAL A 18 -4.53 -10.03 0.83
CA VAL A 18 -4.95 -11.41 0.96
C VAL A 18 -6.07 -11.62 -0.05
N ASN A 19 -5.76 -12.37 -1.09
CA ASN A 19 -6.75 -12.82 -2.06
C ASN A 19 -7.55 -13.96 -1.40
N ALA A 20 -8.46 -13.59 -0.51
CA ALA A 20 -9.24 -14.53 0.30
C ALA A 20 -10.14 -15.38 -0.61
N GLY A 21 -9.70 -16.60 -0.89
CA GLY A 21 -10.44 -17.56 -1.72
C GLY A 21 -11.82 -17.84 -1.14
N THR A 22 -12.85 -17.71 -1.98
CA THR A 22 -14.23 -17.97 -1.55
C THR A 22 -14.50 -19.46 -1.40
N TYR A 23 -15.19 -19.83 -0.32
CA TYR A 23 -15.52 -21.21 0.02
C TYR A 23 -16.36 -21.90 -1.07
N ARG A 24 -15.90 -23.05 -1.58
CA ARG A 24 -16.71 -23.95 -2.40
C ARG A 24 -17.51 -24.90 -1.50
N ASN A 25 -18.81 -25.01 -1.75
CA ASN A 25 -19.59 -26.12 -1.18
C ASN A 25 -19.22 -27.43 -1.88
N TYR A 26 -19.16 -28.52 -1.10
CA TYR A 26 -18.89 -29.87 -1.60
C TYR A 26 -20.09 -30.40 -2.38
N ALA A 27 -19.88 -30.73 -3.66
CA ALA A 27 -20.72 -31.60 -4.48
C ALA A 27 -19.86 -32.11 -5.65
N ASP A 28 -20.08 -33.37 -6.06
CA ASP A 28 -19.15 -34.12 -6.90
C ASP A 28 -18.94 -33.59 -8.34
N THR A 29 -17.72 -33.83 -8.86
CA THR A 29 -17.38 -33.86 -10.30
C THR A 29 -17.64 -32.59 -11.15
N VAL A 30 -16.93 -31.48 -10.88
CA VAL A 30 -16.85 -30.32 -11.80
C VAL A 30 -15.41 -29.73 -11.82
N PRO A 31 -14.83 -29.36 -13.00
CA PRO A 31 -13.39 -29.06 -13.14
C PRO A 31 -12.80 -27.97 -12.21
N LYS A 32 -11.49 -28.11 -11.93
CA LYS A 32 -10.66 -27.07 -11.32
C LYS A 32 -10.69 -25.81 -12.20
N LYS A 33 -11.49 -24.83 -11.77
CA LYS A 33 -11.52 -23.48 -12.34
C LYS A 33 -10.53 -22.64 -11.53
N SER A 34 -9.59 -22.01 -12.23
CA SER A 34 -8.52 -21.19 -11.63
C SER A 34 -9.07 -20.15 -10.65
N ALA A 35 -8.27 -19.80 -9.64
CA ALA A 35 -8.55 -18.75 -8.66
C ALA A 35 -9.23 -17.54 -9.31
N ASP A 36 -10.42 -17.18 -8.81
CA ASP A 36 -11.25 -16.12 -9.39
C ASP A 36 -10.69 -14.77 -8.95
N THR A 37 -9.90 -14.13 -9.82
CA THR A 37 -9.38 -12.79 -9.59
C THR A 37 -10.54 -11.80 -9.49
N ASP A 38 -10.62 -11.07 -8.38
CA ASP A 38 -11.42 -9.84 -8.28
C ASP A 38 -12.94 -10.01 -8.49
N THR A 39 -13.50 -11.12 -7.98
CA THR A 39 -14.96 -11.20 -7.79
C THR A 39 -15.42 -10.21 -6.72
N VAL A 40 -15.95 -9.07 -7.16
CA VAL A 40 -16.86 -8.22 -6.37
C VAL A 40 -18.13 -9.03 -6.06
N VAL A 41 -18.06 -9.93 -5.08
CA VAL A 41 -19.21 -10.70 -4.58
C VAL A 41 -20.04 -9.77 -3.70
N ARG A 42 -21.36 -9.72 -3.93
CA ARG A 42 -22.34 -8.97 -3.13
C ARG A 42 -22.58 -9.59 -1.74
N LYS A 43 -21.51 -9.92 -1.01
CA LYS A 43 -21.57 -10.31 0.41
C LYS A 43 -21.03 -9.16 1.24
N GLN A 44 -21.65 -8.96 2.39
CA GLN A 44 -21.05 -8.12 3.42
C GLN A 44 -19.82 -8.85 3.95
N SER A 45 -18.82 -8.11 4.39
CA SER A 45 -17.72 -8.68 5.15
C SER A 45 -17.14 -7.66 6.11
N LEU A 46 -16.62 -8.16 7.22
CA LEU A 46 -15.74 -7.42 8.12
C LEU A 46 -14.39 -8.13 8.07
N SER A 47 -13.30 -7.38 8.03
CA SER A 47 -11.97 -7.95 8.17
C SER A 47 -11.09 -7.14 9.09
N VAL A 48 -10.14 -7.84 9.71
CA VAL A 48 -9.18 -7.28 10.66
C VAL A 48 -7.80 -7.79 10.28
N GLY A 49 -6.86 -6.88 10.06
CA GLY A 49 -5.45 -7.16 9.79
C GLY A 49 -4.54 -6.66 10.92
N VAL A 50 -3.42 -7.35 11.12
CA VAL A 50 -2.28 -6.83 11.88
C VAL A 50 -0.99 -7.17 11.14
N SER A 51 -0.17 -6.15 10.91
CA SER A 51 1.05 -6.20 10.10
C SER A 51 2.24 -5.68 10.89
N PHE A 52 3.31 -6.45 11.00
CA PHE A 52 4.64 -5.98 11.39
C PHE A 52 5.43 -5.61 10.12
N GLY A 53 6.22 -4.55 10.17
CA GLY A 53 7.18 -4.23 9.10
C GLY A 53 8.52 -3.75 9.63
N SER A 54 9.58 -4.09 8.89
CA SER A 54 10.97 -3.85 9.29
C SER A 54 11.40 -2.39 9.30
N ASP A 55 10.78 -1.57 8.45
CA ASP A 55 11.05 -0.13 8.34
C ASP A 55 9.89 0.61 7.65
N ALA A 56 9.64 1.86 8.05
CA ALA A 56 8.61 2.73 7.49
C ALA A 56 9.12 3.44 6.24
N GLN A 57 8.36 3.33 5.14
CA GLN A 57 8.67 4.02 3.88
C GLN A 57 7.44 4.74 3.35
N PHE A 58 7.62 5.97 2.88
CA PHE A 58 6.58 6.82 2.31
C PHE A 58 6.95 7.26 0.89
N PHE A 59 6.18 6.83 -0.12
CA PHE A 59 6.43 7.08 -1.56
C PHE A 59 7.89 6.87 -2.02
N GLY A 60 8.55 5.84 -1.48
CA GLY A 60 9.95 5.55 -1.80
C GLY A 60 10.99 6.32 -0.97
N ARG A 61 10.58 7.01 0.09
CA ARG A 61 11.45 7.72 1.03
C ARG A 61 11.47 7.05 2.40
N THR A 62 12.66 6.90 3.00
CA THR A 62 12.87 6.33 4.34
C THR A 62 13.38 7.37 5.34
N GLY A 63 13.30 7.03 6.64
CA GLY A 63 13.80 7.87 7.72
C GLY A 63 15.33 7.95 7.79
N THR A 64 15.86 8.87 8.59
CA THR A 64 17.30 8.93 8.92
C THR A 64 17.79 7.73 9.73
N GLN A 65 16.88 6.94 10.29
CA GLN A 65 17.12 5.67 10.94
C GLN A 65 15.94 4.74 10.62
N LYS A 66 16.10 3.45 10.89
CA LYS A 66 15.02 2.49 10.73
C LYS A 66 13.91 2.75 11.74
N TYR A 67 12.68 2.70 11.25
CA TYR A 67 11.45 2.80 12.01
C TYR A 67 10.62 1.51 11.84
N PRO A 68 11.03 0.39 12.48
CA PRO A 68 10.18 -0.80 12.56
C PRO A 68 8.83 -0.44 13.18
N PHE A 69 7.75 -1.01 12.66
CA PHE A 69 6.40 -0.58 13.00
C PHE A 69 5.41 -1.75 13.06
N MET A 70 4.26 -1.47 13.67
CA MET A 70 3.04 -2.27 13.58
C MET A 70 1.92 -1.43 12.98
N ASN A 71 1.16 -2.02 12.07
CA ASN A 71 -0.10 -1.48 11.54
C ASN A 71 -1.23 -2.46 11.88
N SER A 72 -2.36 -1.95 12.36
CA SER A 72 -3.59 -2.74 12.54
C SER A 72 -4.69 -2.10 11.72
N ASP A 73 -5.43 -2.87 10.93
CA ASP A 73 -6.48 -2.38 10.05
C ASP A 73 -7.82 -3.10 10.29
N ILE A 74 -8.92 -2.37 10.10
CA ILE A 74 -10.29 -2.89 10.15
C ILE A 74 -11.03 -2.35 8.94
N ILE A 75 -11.61 -3.24 8.13
CA ILE A 75 -12.35 -2.90 6.90
C ILE A 75 -13.73 -3.52 6.95
N TYR A 76 -14.78 -2.73 6.72
CA TYR A 76 -16.13 -3.22 6.50
C TYR A 76 -16.57 -2.97 5.05
N ASN A 77 -16.95 -4.03 4.35
CA ASN A 77 -17.45 -4.00 2.98
C ASN A 77 -18.96 -4.24 2.98
N ALA A 78 -19.72 -3.31 2.41
CA ALA A 78 -21.17 -3.44 2.25
C ALA A 78 -21.53 -4.13 0.91
N LYS A 79 -22.66 -4.84 0.89
CA LYS A 79 -23.21 -5.51 -0.32
C LYS A 79 -23.46 -4.55 -1.51
N SER A 80 -23.54 -3.24 -1.24
CA SER A 80 -23.71 -2.17 -2.21
C SER A 80 -22.42 -1.80 -2.98
N GLY A 81 -21.25 -2.27 -2.53
CA GLY A 81 -19.94 -1.88 -3.06
C GLY A 81 -19.29 -0.71 -2.30
N PHE A 82 -20.01 -0.07 -1.37
CA PHE A 82 -19.40 0.87 -0.43
C PHE A 82 -18.55 0.14 0.61
N PHE A 83 -17.46 0.76 1.05
CA PHE A 83 -16.66 0.29 2.16
C PHE A 83 -16.26 1.44 3.08
N VAL A 84 -16.00 1.11 4.34
CA VAL A 84 -15.38 2.00 5.33
C VAL A 84 -14.24 1.25 6.01
N TYR A 85 -13.22 1.98 6.44
CA TYR A 85 -12.09 1.39 7.14
C TYR A 85 -11.48 2.35 8.16
N GLY A 86 -10.74 1.78 9.09
CA GLY A 86 -9.82 2.52 9.93
C GLY A 86 -8.54 1.71 10.15
N SER A 87 -7.44 2.40 10.45
CA SER A 87 -6.19 1.75 10.85
C SER A 87 -5.49 2.51 11.96
N PHE A 88 -4.61 1.80 12.66
CA PHE A 88 -3.76 2.32 13.72
C PHE A 88 -2.31 1.93 13.43
N TYR A 89 -1.42 2.91 13.44
CA TYR A 89 -0.02 2.74 13.12
C TYR A 89 0.86 3.14 14.31
N LYS A 90 1.85 2.30 14.62
CA LYS A 90 2.77 2.46 15.74
C LYS A 90 4.20 2.16 15.31
N VAL A 91 5.06 3.17 15.34
CA VAL A 91 6.53 3.03 15.22
C VAL A 91 7.10 2.57 16.55
N PHE A 92 7.83 1.46 16.61
CA PHE A 92 8.31 0.90 17.88
C PHE A 92 9.34 1.79 18.59
N THR A 93 10.05 2.66 17.86
CA THR A 93 11.05 3.59 18.42
C THR A 93 10.47 4.94 18.84
N SER A 94 9.16 5.18 18.72
CA SER A 94 8.51 6.43 19.12
C SER A 94 7.89 6.34 20.52
N THR A 95 7.67 7.49 21.16
CA THR A 95 7.03 7.59 22.48
C THR A 95 5.50 7.37 22.46
N PRO A 96 4.71 7.87 21.49
CA PRO A 96 3.25 7.71 21.48
C PRO A 96 2.79 6.25 21.46
N VAL A 97 1.68 5.92 22.13
CA VAL A 97 1.09 4.56 22.05
C VAL A 97 0.57 4.25 20.64
N ILE A 98 0.07 5.27 19.94
CA ILE A 98 -0.33 5.27 18.54
C ILE A 98 0.27 6.53 17.92
N ASP A 99 1.02 6.38 16.84
CA ASP A 99 1.62 7.51 16.10
C ASP A 99 0.64 8.09 15.09
N GLU A 100 -0.19 7.24 14.48
CA GLU A 100 -1.12 7.61 13.42
C GLU A 100 -2.39 6.76 13.48
N THR A 101 -3.53 7.40 13.22
CA THR A 101 -4.84 6.77 13.03
C THR A 101 -5.41 7.25 11.70
N ASP A 102 -5.74 6.31 10.81
CA ASP A 102 -6.46 6.63 9.58
C ASP A 102 -7.93 6.26 9.72
N ALA A 103 -8.80 7.06 9.11
CA ALA A 103 -10.21 6.75 8.93
C ALA A 103 -10.63 7.12 7.51
N GLY A 104 -11.30 6.20 6.81
CA GLY A 104 -11.62 6.38 5.39
C GLY A 104 -12.78 5.54 4.92
N GLY A 105 -13.11 5.73 3.65
CA GLY A 105 -14.17 5.00 2.98
C GLY A 105 -14.22 5.28 1.49
N GLY A 106 -14.94 4.45 0.76
CA GLY A 106 -14.95 4.51 -0.70
C GLY A 106 -16.00 3.62 -1.32
N TYR A 107 -15.87 3.46 -2.64
CA TYR A 107 -16.79 2.68 -3.46
C TYR A 107 -16.03 1.82 -4.49
N PHE A 108 -16.29 0.52 -4.48
CA PHE A 108 -15.81 -0.42 -5.49
C PHE A 108 -16.68 -0.39 -6.74
N TYR A 109 -16.04 -0.27 -7.90
CA TYR A 109 -16.67 -0.34 -9.22
C TYR A 109 -16.05 -1.45 -10.07
N ARG A 110 -16.83 -1.96 -11.03
CA ARG A 110 -16.39 -2.95 -12.02
C ARG A 110 -16.89 -2.57 -13.41
N PHE A 111 -16.04 -1.96 -14.21
CA PHE A 111 -16.36 -1.59 -15.59
C PHE A 111 -16.37 -2.80 -16.54
N SER A 112 -15.61 -3.86 -16.25
CA SER A 112 -15.65 -5.11 -17.03
C SER A 112 -15.18 -6.30 -16.19
N PRO A 113 -15.31 -7.56 -16.66
CA PRO A 113 -14.77 -8.72 -15.97
C PRO A 113 -13.27 -8.60 -15.64
N LYS A 114 -12.51 -7.87 -16.47
CA LYS A 114 -11.08 -7.63 -16.27
C LYS A 114 -10.76 -6.28 -15.60
N PHE A 115 -11.71 -5.33 -15.57
CA PHE A 115 -11.55 -3.99 -14.99
C PHE A 115 -12.45 -3.84 -13.77
N THR A 116 -11.88 -4.04 -12.59
CA THR A 116 -12.32 -3.55 -11.27
C THR A 116 -11.55 -2.31 -10.82
N GLY A 117 -12.07 -1.57 -9.85
CA GLY A 117 -11.35 -0.48 -9.21
C GLY A 117 -12.13 0.08 -8.04
N ASN A 118 -11.60 1.14 -7.43
CA ASN A 118 -12.28 1.92 -6.41
C ASN A 118 -11.86 3.39 -6.45
N ILE A 119 -12.70 4.22 -5.83
CA ILE A 119 -12.38 5.58 -5.40
C ILE A 119 -12.57 5.62 -3.89
N SER A 120 -11.66 6.27 -3.17
CA SER A 120 -11.77 6.44 -1.72
C SER A 120 -11.23 7.78 -1.23
N TYR A 121 -11.66 8.15 -0.04
CA TYR A 121 -11.14 9.28 0.73
C TYR A 121 -10.63 8.78 2.07
N THR A 122 -9.50 9.32 2.49
CA THR A 122 -8.87 9.02 3.79
C THR A 122 -8.56 10.29 4.54
N ARG A 123 -8.86 10.29 5.84
CA ARG A 123 -8.37 11.28 6.80
C ARG A 123 -7.26 10.65 7.63
N PHE A 124 -6.11 11.32 7.70
CA PHE A 124 -4.97 10.92 8.52
C PHE A 124 -4.93 11.77 9.79
N ILE A 125 -4.69 11.14 10.94
CA ILE A 125 -4.64 11.78 12.25
C ILE A 125 -3.35 11.38 12.96
N PHE A 126 -2.40 12.31 13.06
CA PHE A 126 -1.09 12.07 13.66
C PHE A 126 -1.01 12.52 15.11
N ASN A 127 -0.24 11.79 15.91
CA ASN A 127 0.31 12.32 17.14
C ASN A 127 1.35 13.41 16.83
N LYS A 128 1.46 14.44 17.69
CA LYS A 128 2.41 15.54 17.52
C LYS A 128 3.87 15.08 17.58
N ASP A 129 4.15 14.00 18.31
CA ASP A 129 5.50 13.45 18.49
C ASP A 129 5.80 12.27 17.54
N ALA A 130 4.90 11.99 16.58
CA ALA A 130 5.03 10.87 15.64
C ALA A 130 6.24 11.02 14.71
N LEU A 131 7.04 9.96 14.57
CA LEU A 131 8.22 9.93 13.70
C LEU A 131 7.88 9.44 12.28
N ILE A 132 6.81 9.98 11.67
CA ILE A 132 6.27 9.50 10.39
C ILE A 132 6.33 10.60 9.32
N ILE A 133 6.98 10.31 8.19
CA ILE A 133 7.13 11.23 7.04
C ILE A 133 5.78 11.69 6.46
N LYS A 134 4.79 10.79 6.46
CA LYS A 134 3.39 11.02 6.01
C LYS A 134 2.70 12.19 6.73
N SER A 135 3.16 12.59 7.92
CA SER A 135 2.57 13.66 8.75
C SER A 135 2.52 15.07 8.11
N ALA A 136 3.21 15.28 6.98
CA ALA A 136 3.09 16.49 6.17
C ALA A 136 1.71 16.63 5.48
N SER A 137 1.00 15.51 5.25
CA SER A 137 -0.33 15.46 4.63
C SER A 137 -1.36 15.03 5.67
N SER A 138 -2.64 15.43 5.52
CA SER A 138 -3.70 15.03 6.47
C SER A 138 -4.92 14.40 5.81
N ASN A 139 -4.93 14.34 4.48
CA ASN A 139 -5.99 13.78 3.67
C ASN A 139 -5.40 13.12 2.44
N ASP A 140 -6.14 12.18 1.89
CA ASP A 140 -5.90 11.55 0.60
C ASP A 140 -7.22 11.36 -0.16
N ILE A 141 -7.20 11.56 -1.47
CA ILE A 141 -8.21 11.05 -2.40
C ILE A 141 -7.48 10.09 -3.34
N ASN A 142 -7.85 8.81 -3.25
CA ASN A 142 -7.22 7.71 -3.94
C ASN A 142 -8.12 7.18 -5.07
N PHE A 143 -7.55 7.01 -6.26
CA PHE A 143 -8.17 6.34 -7.41
C PHE A 143 -7.34 5.13 -7.83
N ASN A 144 -7.97 3.97 -7.96
CA ASN A 144 -7.25 2.71 -8.06
C ASN A 144 -8.00 1.75 -9.00
N ASN A 145 -7.41 1.35 -10.14
CA ASN A 145 -8.08 0.73 -11.31
C ASN A 145 -7.70 -0.76 -11.46
N SER A 146 -7.97 -1.52 -12.54
CA SER A 146 -7.30 -2.83 -12.80
C SER A 146 -7.36 -3.25 -14.25
N TYR A 147 -6.39 -4.04 -14.71
CA TYR A 147 -6.65 -5.09 -15.70
C TYR A 147 -6.11 -6.41 -15.20
N ASP A 148 -6.84 -7.47 -15.53
CA ASP A 148 -6.26 -8.78 -15.70
C ASP A 148 -5.90 -9.02 -17.18
N TRP A 149 -4.59 -9.04 -17.49
CA TRP A 149 -4.08 -9.40 -18.83
C TRP A 149 -4.09 -10.92 -19.07
N LYS A 150 -4.60 -11.73 -18.13
CA LYS A 150 -4.43 -13.18 -17.96
C LYS A 150 -2.99 -13.60 -17.63
N ILE A 151 -2.02 -13.07 -18.37
CA ILE A 151 -0.60 -13.35 -18.14
C ILE A 151 -0.01 -12.56 -16.97
N MET A 152 -0.56 -11.40 -16.64
CA MET A 152 -0.12 -10.51 -15.55
C MET A 152 -1.22 -9.53 -15.11
N LYS A 153 -1.04 -8.88 -13.96
CA LYS A 153 -1.90 -7.83 -13.40
C LYS A 153 -1.03 -6.66 -12.93
N THR A 154 -1.10 -5.52 -13.61
CA THR A 154 -0.37 -4.27 -13.30
C THR A 154 -1.14 -3.45 -12.25
N GLY A 155 -0.55 -2.31 -11.86
CA GLY A 155 -1.07 -1.21 -11.04
C GLY A 155 -1.18 0.13 -11.76
N VAL A 156 -2.16 0.93 -11.37
CA VAL A 156 -2.23 2.39 -11.48
C VAL A 156 -3.08 2.86 -10.31
N VAL A 157 -2.39 3.40 -9.30
CA VAL A 157 -2.99 4.20 -8.24
C VAL A 157 -2.65 5.65 -8.51
N LEU A 158 -3.63 6.54 -8.35
CA LEU A 158 -3.45 7.98 -8.31
C LEU A 158 -3.82 8.45 -6.90
N ASP A 159 -2.87 9.04 -6.20
CA ASP A 159 -3.05 9.57 -4.85
C ASP A 159 -2.96 11.09 -4.93
N TYR A 160 -3.98 11.80 -4.43
CA TYR A 160 -3.92 13.24 -4.20
C TYR A 160 -3.89 13.51 -2.71
N LEU A 161 -2.69 13.76 -2.18
CA LEU A 161 -2.49 14.09 -0.79
C LEU A 161 -2.65 15.59 -0.59
N PHE A 162 -3.37 15.99 0.46
CA PHE A 162 -3.53 17.40 0.79
C PHE A 162 -3.65 17.67 2.30
N GLY A 163 -3.29 18.89 2.69
CA GLY A 163 -3.26 19.32 4.09
C GLY A 163 -2.31 20.48 4.28
N GLN A 164 -1.10 20.20 4.75
CA GLN A 164 -0.06 21.23 4.94
C GLN A 164 0.82 21.38 3.68
N SER A 165 1.03 20.30 2.92
CA SER A 165 1.38 20.34 1.50
C SER A 165 0.23 19.77 0.65
N SER A 166 0.33 19.98 -0.66
CA SER A 166 -0.42 19.21 -1.66
C SER A 166 0.58 18.46 -2.52
N ASP A 167 0.33 17.17 -2.73
CA ASP A 167 1.18 16.30 -3.52
C ASP A 167 0.35 15.34 -4.37
N PHE A 168 0.83 15.04 -5.57
CA PHE A 168 0.17 14.14 -6.51
C PHE A 168 1.11 12.98 -6.83
N PHE A 169 0.62 11.74 -6.72
CA PHE A 169 1.39 10.54 -7.01
C PHE A 169 0.70 9.67 -8.05
N MET A 170 1.51 8.92 -8.81
CA MET A 170 1.06 7.82 -9.65
C MET A 170 1.93 6.60 -9.36
N THR A 171 1.32 5.52 -8.88
CA THR A 171 2.02 4.27 -8.61
C THR A 171 1.59 3.17 -9.57
N ILE A 172 2.56 2.63 -10.33
CA ILE A 172 2.37 1.58 -11.32
C ILE A 172 3.00 0.28 -10.81
N ASN A 173 2.17 -0.66 -10.35
CA ASN A 173 2.57 -2.03 -9.98
C ASN A 173 2.60 -2.96 -11.23
N ASN A 174 3.19 -4.14 -11.18
CA ASN A 174 3.22 -5.17 -12.23
C ASN A 174 3.43 -6.51 -11.54
N SER A 175 2.41 -7.36 -11.50
CA SER A 175 2.39 -8.54 -10.65
C SER A 175 1.85 -9.78 -11.36
N LYS A 176 2.22 -10.96 -10.87
CA LYS A 176 1.68 -12.23 -11.36
C LYS A 176 1.36 -13.16 -10.20
N TYR A 177 0.07 -13.39 -9.99
CA TYR A 177 -0.44 -14.34 -9.01
C TYR A 177 -0.17 -15.79 -9.45
N PHE A 178 0.36 -16.58 -8.52
CA PHE A 178 0.52 -18.02 -8.55
C PHE A 178 -0.09 -18.63 -7.28
N GLU A 179 -0.61 -19.85 -7.39
CA GLU A 179 -1.31 -20.56 -6.32
C GLU A 179 -0.90 -22.04 -6.36
N SER A 180 -0.68 -22.66 -5.20
CA SER A 180 -0.43 -24.10 -5.13
C SER A 180 -1.71 -24.87 -5.44
N ASN A 181 -1.60 -25.89 -6.28
CA ASN A 181 -2.73 -26.79 -6.59
C ASN A 181 -2.88 -27.93 -5.56
N PHE A 182 -2.09 -27.87 -4.48
CA PHE A 182 -1.98 -28.77 -3.34
C PHE A 182 -2.06 -27.96 -2.03
N GLY A 183 -2.59 -28.59 -0.98
CA GLY A 183 -2.57 -28.06 0.39
C GLY A 183 -1.28 -28.43 1.13
N ILE A 184 -0.97 -27.66 2.17
CA ILE A 184 0.22 -27.76 3.01
C ILE A 184 -0.05 -28.61 4.26
N PHE A 185 -1.19 -28.40 4.92
CA PHE A 185 -1.59 -29.17 6.10
C PHE A 185 -2.91 -29.92 5.91
N ASP A 186 -3.83 -29.41 5.09
CA ASP A 186 -5.10 -30.08 4.76
C ASP A 186 -5.69 -29.63 3.40
N ASP A 187 -6.89 -30.09 3.08
CA ASP A 187 -7.59 -29.85 1.81
C ASP A 187 -8.14 -28.42 1.64
N LYS A 188 -8.04 -27.57 2.68
CA LYS A 188 -8.64 -26.23 2.73
C LYS A 188 -7.60 -25.12 2.79
N ASP A 189 -6.32 -25.44 2.73
CA ASP A 189 -5.25 -24.46 2.71
C ASP A 189 -4.45 -24.48 1.39
N TYR A 190 -3.76 -23.38 1.11
CA TYR A 190 -2.92 -23.23 -0.08
C TYR A 190 -1.87 -22.13 0.12
N LEU A 191 -0.75 -22.27 -0.58
CA LEU A 191 0.22 -21.19 -0.74
C LEU A 191 -0.12 -20.35 -1.96
N SER A 192 0.05 -19.04 -1.85
CA SER A 192 0.06 -18.15 -3.00
C SER A 192 1.30 -17.25 -3.00
N PHE A 193 1.72 -16.89 -4.20
CA PHE A 193 2.89 -16.07 -4.48
C PHE A 193 2.46 -15.00 -5.46
N ASN A 194 2.77 -13.74 -5.20
CA ASN A 194 2.43 -12.66 -6.14
C ASN A 194 3.64 -11.74 -6.42
N PRO A 195 4.73 -12.29 -7.00
CA PRO A 195 5.89 -11.50 -7.41
C PRO A 195 5.45 -10.31 -8.25
N GLY A 196 6.05 -9.15 -7.98
CA GLY A 196 5.79 -7.96 -8.76
C GLY A 196 6.85 -6.88 -8.67
N PHE A 197 6.65 -5.85 -9.48
CA PHE A 197 7.51 -4.70 -9.67
C PHE A 197 6.67 -3.42 -9.63
N THR A 198 7.13 -2.40 -8.91
CA THR A 198 6.41 -1.14 -8.72
C THR A 198 7.28 0.04 -9.12
N ILE A 199 6.70 0.97 -9.88
CA ILE A 199 7.23 2.31 -10.15
C ILE A 199 6.36 3.31 -9.39
N ILE A 200 6.97 4.24 -8.67
CA ILE A 200 6.30 5.38 -8.05
C ILE A 200 6.76 6.65 -8.76
N LEU A 201 5.83 7.49 -9.18
CA LEU A 201 6.04 8.85 -9.65
C LEU A 201 5.24 9.82 -8.79
N GLY A 202 5.68 11.07 -8.68
CA GLY A 202 4.95 12.11 -7.97
C GLY A 202 5.74 13.38 -7.74
N THR A 203 5.13 14.29 -6.98
CA THR A 203 5.79 15.48 -6.41
C THR A 203 6.39 15.15 -5.03
N GLN A 204 7.18 16.08 -4.48
CA GLN A 204 7.93 15.91 -3.23
C GLN A 204 7.75 17.08 -2.25
N ASN A 205 6.68 17.87 -2.36
CA ASN A 205 6.42 19.03 -1.49
C ASN A 205 6.36 18.62 0.00
N PHE A 206 5.87 17.41 0.27
CA PHE A 206 5.89 16.79 1.60
C PHE A 206 7.28 16.73 2.24
N VAL A 207 8.37 16.58 1.46
CA VAL A 207 9.75 16.45 1.99
C VAL A 207 10.20 17.76 2.63
N GLN A 208 9.97 18.88 1.93
CA GLN A 208 10.23 20.22 2.47
C GLN A 208 9.38 20.47 3.72
N LYS A 209 8.09 20.09 3.69
CA LYS A 209 7.17 20.35 4.81
C LYS A 209 7.46 19.50 6.05
N TYR A 210 7.79 18.22 5.86
CA TYR A 210 8.23 17.33 6.93
C TYR A 210 9.50 17.84 7.62
N SER A 211 10.47 18.33 6.82
CA SER A 211 11.72 18.90 7.33
C SER A 211 11.49 20.18 8.14
N GLN A 212 10.61 21.07 7.68
CA GLN A 212 10.22 22.29 8.42
C GLN A 212 9.51 21.99 9.74
N ASN A 213 8.71 20.92 9.79
CA ASN A 213 7.94 20.55 10.99
C ASN A 213 8.79 19.87 12.07
N HIS A 214 10.02 19.42 11.75
CA HIS A 214 10.90 18.69 12.65
C HIS A 214 12.32 19.29 12.72
N PRO A 215 12.46 20.59 13.07
CA PRO A 215 13.78 21.23 13.19
C PRO A 215 14.63 20.55 14.27
N GLY A 216 15.91 20.34 14.00
CA GLY A 216 16.86 19.74 14.95
C GLY A 216 16.77 18.22 15.15
N LYS A 217 15.84 17.51 14.50
CA LYS A 217 15.86 16.03 14.40
C LYS A 217 16.70 15.50 13.22
N PHE A 218 17.32 16.41 12.48
CA PHE A 218 18.21 16.13 11.36
C PHE A 218 19.53 16.84 11.63
N ASP A 219 20.64 16.12 11.46
CA ASP A 219 21.98 16.65 11.67
C ASP A 219 22.25 17.71 10.60
N LEU A 220 22.37 18.98 11.01
CA LEU A 220 22.68 20.09 10.10
C LEU A 220 24.19 20.22 9.81
N ASP A 221 25.00 19.40 10.49
CA ASP A 221 26.47 19.36 10.38
C ASP A 221 26.98 18.43 9.27
N ASP A 222 26.12 17.84 8.44
CA ASP A 222 26.56 17.11 7.23
C ASP A 222 27.01 18.10 6.13
N PRO A 223 28.31 18.15 5.77
CA PRO A 223 28.83 19.11 4.80
C PRO A 223 28.38 18.83 3.35
N TYR A 224 27.63 17.75 3.10
CA TYR A 224 26.99 17.48 1.82
C TYR A 224 25.56 18.05 1.71
N LEU A 225 25.05 18.70 2.76
CA LEU A 225 23.75 19.38 2.70
C LEU A 225 23.82 20.64 1.81
N PRO A 226 22.99 20.75 0.76
CA PRO A 226 22.97 21.94 -0.08
C PRO A 226 22.35 23.17 0.63
N PRO A 227 22.63 24.39 0.14
CA PRO A 227 22.22 25.67 0.75
C PRO A 227 20.68 25.86 0.81
N PRO A 228 20.16 26.86 1.57
CA PRO A 228 18.96 26.68 2.38
C PRO A 228 17.64 26.43 1.62
N LEU A 229 16.73 25.77 2.35
CA LEU A 229 15.41 25.23 1.99
C LEU A 229 14.48 26.06 1.07
N HIS A 230 14.75 27.33 0.80
CA HIS A 230 13.90 28.18 -0.04
C HIS A 230 14.06 27.90 -1.55
N SER A 231 15.22 27.40 -2.01
CA SER A 231 15.48 27.20 -3.44
C SER A 231 14.90 25.92 -4.06
N TYR A 232 14.35 25.02 -3.25
CA TYR A 232 13.86 23.70 -3.70
C TYR A 232 12.35 23.63 -3.99
N SER A 233 11.61 24.74 -3.84
CA SER A 233 10.15 24.75 -4.09
C SER A 233 9.79 24.38 -5.53
N GLY A 234 10.58 24.84 -6.52
CA GLY A 234 10.41 24.45 -7.92
C GLY A 234 10.64 22.95 -8.14
N TYR A 235 11.79 22.45 -7.71
CA TYR A 235 12.20 21.04 -7.91
C TYR A 235 11.26 20.02 -7.23
N ASN A 236 10.79 20.31 -6.01
CA ASN A 236 9.82 19.47 -5.30
C ASN A 236 8.43 19.45 -5.98
N SER A 237 8.07 20.51 -6.69
CA SER A 237 6.80 20.59 -7.44
C SER A 237 6.82 19.83 -8.78
N GLU A 238 8.01 19.42 -9.26
CA GLU A 238 8.14 18.68 -10.51
C GLU A 238 7.69 17.23 -10.35
N PHE A 239 6.76 16.80 -11.20
CA PHE A 239 6.28 15.41 -11.24
C PHE A 239 7.37 14.50 -11.82
N LYS A 240 8.08 13.80 -10.93
CA LYS A 240 9.23 12.95 -11.26
C LYS A 240 8.99 11.52 -10.84
N MET A 241 9.80 10.61 -11.36
CA MET A 241 9.89 9.27 -10.80
C MET A 241 10.61 9.30 -9.45
N LEU A 242 10.09 8.62 -8.44
CA LEU A 242 10.58 8.68 -7.06
C LEU A 242 11.22 7.36 -6.61
N ASN A 243 10.73 6.21 -7.09
CA ASN A 243 11.21 4.91 -6.68
C ASN A 243 10.86 3.80 -7.66
N TYR A 244 11.76 2.82 -7.77
CA TYR A 244 11.48 1.49 -8.30
C TYR A 244 11.53 0.46 -7.17
N SER A 245 10.69 -0.57 -7.19
CA SER A 245 10.82 -1.68 -6.23
C SER A 245 10.38 -3.02 -6.80
N LEU A 246 10.99 -4.10 -6.30
CA LEU A 246 10.53 -5.48 -6.50
C LEU A 246 9.87 -5.95 -5.20
N LYS A 247 8.70 -6.58 -5.26
CA LYS A 247 8.01 -7.20 -4.12
C LYS A 247 7.82 -8.70 -4.38
N LEU A 248 8.07 -9.53 -3.37
CA LEU A 248 7.71 -10.94 -3.34
C LEU A 248 6.91 -11.23 -2.05
N PRO A 249 5.56 -11.15 -2.11
CA PRO A 249 4.67 -11.70 -1.09
C PRO A 249 4.50 -13.21 -1.27
N ILE A 250 4.49 -13.92 -0.15
CA ILE A 250 4.24 -15.35 -0.01
C ILE A 250 3.21 -15.52 1.10
N ALA A 251 2.04 -16.06 0.76
CA ALA A 251 0.90 -16.17 1.67
C ALA A 251 0.49 -17.63 1.89
N TYR A 252 0.29 -18.01 3.16
CA TYR A 252 -0.44 -19.21 3.56
C TYR A 252 -1.89 -18.83 3.82
N ASN A 253 -2.80 -19.36 3.00
CA ASN A 253 -4.19 -18.94 2.95
C ASN A 253 -5.12 -20.06 3.44
N ARG A 254 -6.17 -19.66 4.15
CA ARG A 254 -7.31 -20.48 4.58
C ARG A 254 -8.62 -19.70 4.40
N PRO A 255 -9.81 -20.32 4.49
CA PRO A 255 -11.08 -19.66 4.18
C PRO A 255 -11.42 -18.40 4.96
N HIS A 256 -10.91 -18.27 6.19
CA HIS A 256 -11.19 -17.14 7.09
C HIS A 256 -9.94 -16.39 7.53
N TYR A 257 -8.73 -16.87 7.20
CA TYR A 257 -7.51 -16.20 7.63
C TYR A 257 -6.34 -16.44 6.70
N THR A 258 -5.34 -15.56 6.76
CA THR A 258 -4.10 -15.71 6.00
C THR A 258 -2.93 -15.15 6.78
N PHE A 259 -1.78 -15.81 6.64
CA PHE A 259 -0.48 -15.33 7.06
C PHE A 259 0.34 -15.03 5.80
N GLU A 260 0.78 -13.80 5.58
CA GLU A 260 1.69 -13.45 4.47
C GLU A 260 3.02 -12.90 5.02
N PHE A 261 4.12 -13.40 4.45
CA PHE A 261 5.44 -12.77 4.51
C PHE A 261 5.68 -12.06 3.19
N ALA A 262 6.13 -10.80 3.25
CA ALA A 262 6.46 -10.05 2.04
C ALA A 262 7.85 -9.43 2.12
N TYR A 263 8.71 -9.82 1.19
CA TYR A 263 9.97 -9.13 0.91
C TYR A 263 9.73 -8.00 -0.11
N LYS A 264 10.41 -6.86 0.07
CA LYS A 264 10.47 -5.77 -0.91
C LYS A 264 11.89 -5.22 -1.01
N TYR A 265 12.43 -5.11 -2.21
CA TYR A 265 13.68 -4.37 -2.47
C TYR A 265 13.34 -3.04 -3.15
N SER A 266 13.75 -1.92 -2.56
CA SER A 266 13.42 -0.57 -3.03
C SER A 266 14.68 0.17 -3.51
N ILE A 267 14.52 0.91 -4.59
CA ILE A 267 15.56 1.72 -5.24
C ILE A 267 14.98 3.14 -5.41
N PRO A 268 15.20 4.02 -4.41
CA PRO A 268 14.87 5.44 -4.52
C PRO A 268 15.63 6.11 -5.67
N VAL A 269 14.97 7.03 -6.38
CA VAL A 269 15.54 7.89 -7.44
C VAL A 269 15.00 9.31 -7.31
N ASN A 270 15.68 10.29 -7.92
CA ASN A 270 15.38 11.73 -7.77
C ASN A 270 15.18 12.13 -6.31
N VAL A 271 16.13 11.69 -5.48
CA VAL A 271 16.17 11.94 -4.05
C VAL A 271 16.45 13.41 -3.80
N GLU A 272 15.59 14.06 -3.01
CA GLU A 272 15.75 15.44 -2.58
C GLU A 272 15.65 15.52 -1.05
N GLY A 273 16.35 16.47 -0.43
CA GLY A 273 16.33 16.73 1.02
C GLY A 273 17.15 15.77 1.89
N ILE A 274 16.91 15.83 3.21
CA ILE A 274 17.73 15.23 4.29
C ILE A 274 17.34 13.77 4.61
N LEU A 275 16.45 13.17 3.82
CA LEU A 275 15.96 11.81 4.05
C LEU A 275 17.02 10.81 3.55
N LYS A 276 17.37 9.78 4.35
CA LYS A 276 18.25 8.71 3.88
C LYS A 276 17.51 7.93 2.80
N ASN A 277 18.04 7.95 1.59
CA ASN A 277 17.45 7.28 0.44
C ASN A 277 18.51 6.45 -0.27
N HIS A 278 18.75 5.28 0.30
CA HIS A 278 19.63 4.26 -0.22
C HIS A 278 18.80 3.07 -0.72
N ARG A 279 19.44 2.15 -1.45
CA ARG A 279 18.77 0.92 -1.87
C ARG A 279 18.56 0.04 -0.64
N GLU A 280 17.33 -0.35 -0.37
CA GLU A 280 16.98 -0.96 0.91
C GLU A 280 16.01 -2.14 0.75
N SER A 281 16.21 -3.15 1.59
CA SER A 281 15.36 -4.32 1.73
C SER A 281 14.42 -4.15 2.92
N PHE A 282 13.14 -4.39 2.69
CA PHE A 282 12.06 -4.35 3.66
C PHE A 282 11.45 -5.74 3.76
N PHE A 283 11.01 -6.12 4.95
CA PHE A 283 10.21 -7.31 5.17
C PHE A 283 9.00 -6.99 6.04
N ASN A 284 7.86 -7.58 5.67
CA ASN A 284 6.61 -7.47 6.41
C ASN A 284 6.08 -8.87 6.76
N LEU A 285 5.39 -8.97 7.88
CA LEU A 285 4.63 -10.14 8.33
C LEU A 285 3.21 -9.66 8.65
N THR A 286 2.18 -10.21 8.01
CA THR A 286 0.78 -9.88 8.33
C THR A 286 -0.02 -11.11 8.64
N PHE A 287 -0.89 -10.98 9.62
CA PHE A 287 -2.03 -11.84 9.83
C PHE A 287 -3.31 -11.07 9.48
N TYR A 288 -4.23 -11.73 8.80
CA TYR A 288 -5.52 -11.18 8.39
C TYR A 288 -6.63 -12.19 8.70
N TYR A 289 -7.76 -11.72 9.23
CA TYR A 289 -8.95 -12.52 9.46
C TYR A 289 -10.18 -11.89 8.78
N LEU A 290 -11.04 -12.73 8.20
CA LEU A 290 -12.22 -12.36 7.42
C LEU A 290 -13.49 -12.99 8.02
N PHE A 291 -14.46 -12.13 8.31
CA PHE A 291 -15.81 -12.45 8.78
C PHE A 291 -16.84 -12.15 7.67
N TYR A 292 -17.91 -12.93 7.58
CA TYR A 292 -18.96 -12.88 6.54
C TYR A 292 -20.36 -12.73 7.14
#